data_AF-X6EH20-F1
#
_entry.id   AF-X6EH20-F1
#
_cell.length_a   1.000
_cell.length_b   1.000
_cell.length_c   1.000
_cell.angle_alpha   90.00
_cell.angle_beta   90.00
_cell.angle_gamma   90.00
#
_symmetry.space_group_name_H-M   'P 1'
#
loop_
_entity.id
_entity.type
_entity.pdbx_description
1 polymer ?
#
loop_
_entity_poly.entity_id
_entity_poly.type
_entity_poly.pdbx_seq_one_letter_code
_entity_poly.pdbx_strand_id
1 'polypeptide(L)' 'MIAERVVFETGPLSVWFYHALSAEGLPAICIDAGHAKSALDMTPYKTDANDADGLAHLAEVGFTARCG' A
#
# COMPACT_ATOMS: atom_id res chain seq x y z
N MET A 1 -18.44 -4.54 5.55
CA MET A 1 -17.53 -3.41 5.80
C MET A 1 -16.83 -3.14 4.47
N ILE A 2 -16.95 -1.94 3.91
CA ILE A 2 -16.31 -1.58 2.65
C ILE A 2 -15.02 -0.84 3.04
N ALA A 3 -13.88 -1.21 2.46
CA ALA A 3 -12.62 -0.53 2.75
C ALA A 3 -12.68 0.93 2.28
N GLU A 4 -12.25 1.86 3.13
CA GLU A 4 -12.28 3.29 2.78
C GLU A 4 -11.26 3.61 1.67
N ARG A 5 -10.12 2.89 1.66
CA ARG A 5 -8.97 3.02 0.74
C ARG A 5 -8.22 1.67 0.69
N VAL A 6 -7.62 1.34 -0.45
CA VAL A 6 -6.76 0.17 -0.62
C VAL A 6 -5.36 0.62 -0.97
N VAL A 7 -4.37 0.28 -0.15
CA VAL A 7 -2.97 0.67 -0.35
C VAL A 7 -2.11 -0.55 -0.56
N PHE A 8 -1.24 -0.48 -1.57
CA PHE A 8 -0.28 -1.52 -1.90
C PHE A 8 1.00 -0.92 -2.46
N GLU A 9 2.07 -1.69 -2.43
CA GLU A 9 3.36 -1.28 -2.98
C GLU A 9 3.51 -1.63 -4.46
N THR A 10 4.55 -1.07 -5.07
CA THR A 10 4.89 -1.31 -6.46
C THR A 10 5.49 -2.69 -6.65
N GLY A 11 4.98 -3.41 -7.63
CA GLY A 11 5.37 -4.77 -7.96
C GLY A 11 4.83 -5.18 -9.34
N PRO A 12 5.20 -6.38 -9.82
CA PRO A 12 4.85 -6.84 -11.17
C PRO A 12 3.33 -6.95 -11.41
N LEU A 13 2.53 -7.06 -10.35
CA LEU A 13 1.07 -7.18 -10.43
C LEU A 13 0.33 -5.89 -10.05
N SER A 14 1.03 -4.82 -9.66
CA SER A 14 0.42 -3.61 -9.12
C SER A 14 -0.48 -2.90 -10.14
N VAL A 15 -0.13 -2.93 -11.42
CA VAL A 15 -0.96 -2.36 -12.50
C VAL A 15 -2.28 -3.12 -12.64
N TRP A 16 -2.21 -4.45 -12.71
CA TRP A 16 -3.41 -5.30 -12.80
C TRP A 16 -4.30 -5.11 -11.57
N PHE A 17 -3.69 -5.08 -10.38
CA PHE A 17 -4.42 -4.94 -9.13
C PHE A 17 -5.09 -3.57 -8.99
N TYR A 18 -4.40 -2.49 -9.39
CA TYR A 18 -5.00 -1.16 -9.48
C TYR A 18 -6.24 -1.13 -10.38
N HIS A 19 -6.14 -1.71 -11.58
CA HIS A 19 -7.26 -1.75 -12.52
C HIS A 19 -8.42 -2.61 -12.01
N ALA A 20 -8.14 -3.76 -11.38
CA ALA A 20 -9.17 -4.60 -10.79
C ALA A 20 -9.91 -3.87 -9.66
N LEU A 21 -9.18 -3.23 -8.73
CA LEU A 21 -9.78 -2.44 -7.66
C LEU A 21 -10.57 -1.24 -8.19
N SER A 22 -10.04 -0.55 -9.19
CA SER A 22 -10.71 0.59 -9.81
C SER A 22 -11.97 0.17 -10.56
N ALA A 23 -12.01 -1.02 -11.17
CA ALA A 23 -13.19 -1.56 -11.82
C ALA A 23 -14.31 -1.87 -10.81
N GLU A 24 -13.94 -2.28 -9.60
CA GLU A 24 -14.86 -2.48 -8.46
C GLU A 24 -15.21 -1.16 -7.73
N GLY A 25 -14.72 -0.02 -8.20
CA GLY A 25 -14.99 1.30 -7.60
C GLY A 25 -14.26 1.54 -6.27
N LEU A 26 -13.22 0.75 -5.97
CA LEU A 26 -12.42 0.89 -4.76
C LEU A 26 -11.30 1.93 -4.97
N PRO A 27 -11.13 2.90 -4.05
CA PRO A 27 -10.07 3.89 -4.14
C PRO A 27 -8.70 3.26 -3.81
N ALA A 28 -7.98 2.88 -4.85
CA ALA A 28 -6.68 2.22 -4.82
C ALA A 28 -5.51 3.24 -4.87
N ILE A 29 -4.47 3.00 -4.06
CA ILE A 29 -3.24 3.80 -4.01
C ILE A 29 -2.04 2.85 -4.11
N CYS A 30 -1.22 3.04 -5.13
CA CYS A 30 0.07 2.36 -5.29
C CYS A 30 1.19 3.25 -4.78
N ILE A 31 2.05 2.74 -3.90
CA ILE A 31 3.23 3.44 -3.39
C ILE A 31 4.53 2.77 -3.85
N ASP A 32 5.61 3.53 -3.90
CA ASP A 32 6.93 2.97 -4.20
C ASP A 32 7.38 1.99 -3.10
N ALA A 33 7.80 0.78 -3.49
CA ALA A 33 8.20 -0.27 -2.55
C ALA A 33 9.47 0.09 -1.77
N GLY A 34 10.37 0.88 -2.36
CA GLY A 34 11.56 1.37 -1.69
C GLY A 34 11.23 2.39 -0.59
N HIS A 35 10.31 3.31 -0.86
CA HIS A 35 9.79 4.25 0.14
C HIS A 35 9.01 3.55 1.24
N ALA A 36 8.16 2.57 0.89
CA ALA A 36 7.42 1.76 1.84
C ALA A 36 8.39 1.02 2.79
N LYS A 37 9.33 0.28 2.22
CA LYS A 37 10.35 -0.45 2.99
C LYS A 37 11.14 0.48 3.91
N SER A 38 11.59 1.64 3.41
CA SER A 38 12.36 2.60 4.22
C SER A 38 11.56 3.16 5.39
N ALA A 39 10.25 3.36 5.22
CA ALA A 39 9.36 3.80 6.28
C ALA A 39 9.05 2.69 7.29
N LEU A 40 9.05 1.43 6.86
CA LEU A 40 8.69 0.25 7.66
C LEU A 40 9.89 -0.51 8.23
N ASP A 41 11.13 -0.11 7.94
CA ASP A 41 12.39 -0.80 8.32
C ASP A 41 12.69 -0.80 9.83
N MET A 42 11.75 -0.37 10.66
CA MET A 42 11.90 -0.27 12.11
C MET A 42 11.42 -1.52 12.87
N THR A 43 10.83 -2.51 12.18
CA THR A 43 10.36 -3.74 12.84
C THR A 43 11.45 -4.82 12.90
N PRO A 44 11.74 -5.40 14.08
CA PRO A 44 12.75 -6.46 14.23
C PRO A 44 12.32 -7.81 13.62
N TYR A 45 11.03 -7.98 13.30
CA TYR A 45 10.48 -9.16 12.65
C TYR A 45 9.63 -8.76 11.46
N LYS A 46 10.07 -9.16 10.27
CA LYS A 46 9.34 -8.94 9.03
C LYS A 46 8.24 -9.98 8.87
N THR A 47 6.98 -9.54 8.91
CA THR A 47 5.81 -10.37 8.62
C THR A 47 4.88 -9.58 7.70
N ASP A 48 4.21 -10.26 6.76
CA ASP A 48 3.27 -9.60 5.84
C ASP A 48 2.15 -8.86 6.58
N ALA A 49 1.76 -9.34 7.77
CA ALA A 49 0.76 -8.67 8.60
C ALA A 49 1.26 -7.30 9.11
N ASN A 50 2.52 -7.23 9.56
CA ASN A 50 3.10 -5.97 10.02
C ASN A 50 3.37 -5.00 8.87
N ASP A 51 3.79 -5.50 7.71
CA ASP A 51 3.95 -4.68 6.51
C ASP A 51 2.58 -4.10 6.08
N ALA A 52 1.52 -4.91 6.06
CA ALA A 52 0.16 -4.43 5.74
C ALA A 52 -0.36 -3.39 6.76
N ASP A 53 -0.15 -3.61 8.05
CA ASP A 53 -0.54 -2.67 9.10
C ASP A 53 0.24 -1.35 8.99
N GLY A 54 1.54 -1.43 8.75
CA GLY A 54 2.39 -0.27 8.49
C GLY A 54 1.97 0.51 7.25
N LEU A 55 1.64 -0.17 6.15
CA LEU A 55 1.11 0.46 4.94
C LEU A 55 -0.23 1.16 5.19
N ALA A 56 -1.11 0.56 5.98
CA ALA A 56 -2.38 1.18 6.36
C ALA A 56 -2.14 2.45 7.19
N HIS A 57 -1.22 2.40 8.15
CA HIS A 57 -0.85 3.56 8.96
C HIS A 57 -0.28 4.70 8.10
N LEU A 58 0.60 4.39 7.14
CA LEU A 58 1.14 5.37 6.18
C LEU A 58 0.03 6.04 5.35
N ALA A 59 -0.99 5.28 4.97
CA ALA A 59 -2.15 5.79 4.24
C ALA A 59 -3.05 6.70 5.10
N GLU A 60 -3.20 6.42 6.39
CA GLU A 60 -3.96 7.23 7.34
C GLU A 60 -3.29 8.58 7.59
N VAL A 61 -1.97 8.60 7.79
CA VAL A 61 -1.21 9.83 8.06
C VAL A 61 -0.89 10.65 6.80
N GLY A 62 -1.32 10.17 5.62
CA GLY A 62 -1.11 10.85 4.33
C GLY A 62 0.31 10.76 3.79
N PHE A 63 1.13 9.84 4.30
CA PHE A 63 2.52 9.65 3.89
C PHE A 63 2.64 8.62 2.76
N THR A 64 1.96 8.88 1.64
CA THR A 64 1.97 8.01 0.46
C THR A 64 2.56 8.76 -0.73
N ALA A 65 3.82 8.50 -1.07
CA ALA A 65 4.36 8.93 -2.36
C ALA A 65 3.74 8.05 -3.45
N ARG A 66 2.78 8.59 -4.20
CA ARG A 66 2.14 7.87 -5.31
C ARG A 66 3.22 7.45 -6.30
N CYS A 67 3.21 6.19 -6.71
CA CYS A 67 4.05 5.77 -7.82
C CYS A 67 3.58 6.53 -9.08
N GLY A 68 4.47 7.33 -9.66
CA GLY A 68 4.21 8.19 -10.82
C GLY A 68 3.77 7.40 -12.05
#